data_AF-A0A090M753-F1
#
_entry.id   AF-A0A090M753-F1
#
_cell.length_a   1.000
_cell.length_b   1.000
_cell.length_c   1.000
_cell.angle_alpha   90.00
_cell.angle_beta   90.00
_cell.angle_gamma   90.00
#
_symmetry.space_group_name_H-M   'P 1'
#
loop_
_entity.id
_entity.type
_entity.pdbx_description
1 polymer ?
#
loop_
_entity_poly.entity_id
_entity_poly.type
_entity_poly.pdbx_seq_one_letter_code
_entity_poly.pdbx_strand_id
1 'polypeptide(L)'
;MLIHSSCATDTVKDAQLELADGVPRLYIMRLQSKGGRLTFQEMNYHAKSSQSLGSISGAVWYIAVARATFSEAVFPTSNDISVFRVPGNALINLKKGTWHAGPLFKVGKCGFFSAVLTILQENTRDFINLELSDTNINDRHSHLYSVVETI
;
A
#
# COMPACT_ATOMS: atom_id res chain seq x y z
N MET A 1 -10.54 -4.28 -0.58
CA MET A 1 -9.93 -2.96 -0.76
C MET A 1 -10.96 -2.02 -1.37
N LEU A 2 -11.10 -0.81 -0.84
CA LEU A 2 -11.90 0.26 -1.45
C LEU A 2 -10.93 1.37 -1.88
N ILE A 3 -11.07 1.86 -3.12
CA ILE A 3 -10.35 3.03 -3.63
C ILE A 3 -11.29 4.22 -3.52
N HIS A 4 -10.89 5.27 -2.82
CA HIS A 4 -11.73 6.43 -2.54
C HIS A 4 -11.16 7.68 -3.23
N SER A 5 -12.02 8.32 -4.01
CA SER A 5 -11.82 9.62 -4.64
C SER A 5 -13.23 10.19 -4.81
N SER A 6 -13.64 11.09 -3.92
CA SER A 6 -15.00 11.63 -3.90
C SER A 6 -15.00 13.14 -4.08
N CYS A 7 -15.99 13.63 -4.83
CA CYS A 7 -16.47 15.01 -4.73
C CYS A 7 -17.46 15.10 -3.56
N ALA A 8 -17.60 16.25 -2.90
CA ALA A 8 -18.43 16.44 -1.70
C ALA A 8 -19.94 16.12 -1.89
N THR A 9 -20.37 15.79 -3.11
CA THR A 9 -21.76 15.51 -3.49
C THR A 9 -22.05 14.02 -3.74
N ASP A 10 -21.06 13.13 -3.69
CA ASP A 10 -21.26 11.71 -4.00
C ASP A 10 -21.65 10.90 -2.77
N THR A 11 -22.75 10.16 -2.87
CA THR A 11 -23.25 9.22 -1.82
C THR A 11 -22.50 7.89 -1.79
N VAL A 12 -21.26 7.85 -2.31
CA VAL A 12 -20.38 6.69 -2.19
C VAL A 12 -20.07 6.52 -0.71
N LYS A 13 -20.44 5.37 -0.13
CA LYS A 13 -20.16 5.07 1.28
C LYS A 13 -18.66 5.26 1.55
N ASP A 14 -18.36 6.21 2.44
CA ASP A 14 -17.00 6.46 2.90
C ASP A 14 -16.33 5.19 3.43
N ALA A 15 -15.01 5.12 3.25
CA ALA A 15 -14.21 4.04 3.79
C ALA A 15 -14.36 4.01 5.32
N GLN A 16 -14.85 2.87 5.83
CA GLN A 16 -14.96 2.66 7.27
C GLN A 16 -13.59 2.27 7.83
N LEU A 17 -13.17 2.97 8.89
CA LEU A 17 -11.89 2.73 9.58
C LEU A 17 -12.13 1.87 10.81
N GLU A 18 -11.28 0.87 11.00
CA GLU A 18 -11.30 -0.03 12.15
C GLU A 18 -10.00 0.15 12.95
N LEU A 19 -10.03 1.07 13.91
CA LEU A 19 -8.86 1.55 14.67
C LEU A 19 -9.12 1.56 16.20
N ALA A 20 -10.14 0.85 16.67
CA ALA A 20 -10.57 0.88 18.08
C ALA A 20 -9.64 0.09 19.02
N ASP A 21 -8.86 -0.86 18.48
CA ASP A 21 -8.08 -1.82 19.25
C ASP A 21 -6.66 -1.32 19.63
N GLY A 22 -6.42 0.00 19.54
CA GLY A 22 -5.13 0.59 19.86
C GLY A 22 -5.10 2.11 19.67
N VAL A 23 -3.90 2.68 19.61
CA VAL A 23 -3.70 4.10 19.33
C VAL A 23 -3.52 4.31 17.83
N PRO A 24 -4.42 5.03 17.14
CA PRO A 24 -4.21 5.38 15.74
C PRO A 24 -2.94 6.23 15.56
N ARG A 25 -2.16 5.92 14.53
CA ARG A 25 -1.04 6.74 14.05
C ARG A 25 -1.32 7.23 12.63
N LEU A 26 -1.03 8.50 12.39
CA LEU A 26 -1.02 9.11 11.06
C LEU A 26 0.38 9.65 10.80
N TYR A 27 1.03 9.18 9.73
CA TYR A 27 2.40 9.56 9.44
C TYR A 27 2.72 9.52 7.94
N ILE A 28 3.85 10.14 7.58
CA ILE A 28 4.41 10.05 6.23
C ILE A 28 5.44 8.93 6.20
N MET A 29 5.20 7.94 5.36
CA MET A 29 6.12 6.85 5.07
C MET A 29 6.87 7.14 3.78
N ARG A 30 8.20 7.29 3.86
CA ARG A 30 9.07 7.41 2.68
C ARG A 30 9.55 6.04 2.23
N LEU A 31 9.10 5.58 1.08
CA LEU A 31 9.48 4.30 0.49
C LEU A 31 10.50 4.47 -0.62
N GLN A 32 11.41 3.50 -0.76
CA GLN A 32 12.30 3.39 -1.91
C GLN A 32 11.67 2.46 -2.97
N SER A 33 11.85 2.78 -4.24
CA SER A 33 11.45 1.92 -5.35
C SER A 33 12.34 0.67 -5.36
N LYS A 34 11.78 -0.48 -5.72
CA LYS A 34 12.52 -1.73 -5.91
C LYS A 34 13.25 -1.75 -7.27
N GLY A 35 14.08 -0.74 -7.53
CA GLY A 35 14.76 -0.54 -8.82
C GLY A 35 13.78 -0.29 -9.97
N GLY A 36 12.65 0.37 -9.69
CA GLY A 36 11.57 0.61 -10.65
C GLY A 36 10.79 -0.62 -11.10
N ARG A 37 11.10 -1.81 -10.57
CA ARG A 37 10.37 -3.05 -10.84
C ARG A 37 9.08 -3.07 -10.04
N LEU A 38 7.99 -3.44 -10.71
CA LEU A 38 6.73 -3.71 -10.05
C LEU A 38 6.70 -5.20 -9.70
N THR A 39 7.43 -5.55 -8.64
CA THR A 39 7.53 -6.94 -8.17
C THR A 39 7.47 -7.02 -6.65
N PHE A 40 7.07 -8.18 -6.14
CA PHE A 40 7.11 -8.49 -4.72
C PHE A 40 7.46 -9.97 -4.49
N GLN A 41 7.98 -10.27 -3.30
CA GLN A 41 8.23 -11.63 -2.82
C GLN A 41 7.54 -11.89 -1.49
N GLU A 42 6.99 -10.85 -0.85
CA GLU A 42 6.34 -10.96 0.45
C GLU A 42 5.01 -10.22 0.40
N MET A 43 3.98 -10.83 0.96
CA MET A 43 2.70 -10.18 1.28
C MET A 43 2.48 -10.19 2.78
N ASN A 44 1.79 -9.17 3.27
CA ASN A 44 1.52 -8.96 4.69
C ASN A 44 0.04 -8.74 4.94
N TYR A 45 -0.43 -8.97 6.16
CA TYR A 45 -1.72 -8.47 6.63
C TYR A 45 -1.65 -7.98 8.07
N HIS A 46 -2.65 -7.16 8.42
CA HIS A 46 -2.86 -6.65 9.78
C HIS A 46 -4.18 -7.19 10.34
N ALA A 47 -4.14 -7.94 11.45
CA ALA A 47 -5.31 -8.64 11.96
C ALA A 47 -6.22 -7.72 12.79
N LYS A 48 -5.66 -6.68 13.42
CA LYS A 48 -6.35 -5.78 14.35
C LYS A 48 -6.65 -4.41 13.75
N SER A 49 -5.91 -3.99 12.73
CA SER A 49 -6.04 -2.66 12.13
C SER A 49 -6.56 -2.72 10.69
N SER A 50 -7.50 -1.84 10.35
CA SER A 50 -7.58 -1.38 8.96
C SER A 50 -6.38 -0.48 8.66
N GLN A 51 -5.98 -0.38 7.40
CA GLN A 51 -4.90 0.52 6.99
C GLN A 51 -5.35 1.37 5.81
N SER A 52 -5.29 2.69 5.97
CA SER A 52 -5.52 3.65 4.90
C SER A 52 -4.22 4.25 4.41
N LEU A 53 -4.00 4.25 3.10
CA LEU A 53 -2.78 4.79 2.50
C LEU A 53 -3.01 5.44 1.15
N GLY A 54 -2.16 6.40 0.81
CA GLY A 54 -2.20 7.11 -0.47
C GLY A 54 -0.88 7.82 -0.77
N SER A 55 -0.62 8.09 -2.04
CA SER A 55 0.59 8.82 -2.43
C SER A 55 0.41 10.31 -2.20
N ILE A 56 1.45 10.97 -1.67
CA ILE A 56 1.44 12.44 -1.49
C ILE A 56 1.84 13.17 -2.77
N SER A 57 2.64 12.53 -3.64
CA SER A 57 3.19 13.16 -4.84
C SER A 57 2.20 13.29 -6.01
N GLY A 58 0.97 12.77 -5.87
CA GLY A 58 0.01 12.71 -6.97
C GLY A 58 0.37 11.68 -8.06
N ALA A 59 1.47 10.93 -7.89
CA ALA A 59 1.91 9.92 -8.84
C ALA A 59 1.16 8.59 -8.69
N VAL A 60 0.90 7.93 -9.81
CA VAL A 60 0.30 6.59 -9.86
C VAL A 60 1.19 5.57 -9.15
N TRP A 61 0.55 4.66 -8.43
CA TRP A 61 1.20 3.56 -7.73
C TRP A 61 0.35 2.28 -7.85
N TYR A 62 0.89 1.17 -7.36
CA TYR A 62 0.32 -0.15 -7.51
C TYR A 62 0.34 -0.89 -6.18
N ILE A 63 -0.62 -1.80 -6.00
CA ILE A 63 -0.68 -2.69 -4.85
C ILE A 63 -1.26 -4.03 -5.28
N ALA A 64 -0.63 -5.11 -4.86
CA ALA A 64 -1.20 -6.45 -4.96
C ALA A 64 -1.97 -6.73 -3.67
N VAL A 65 -3.18 -7.28 -3.77
CA VAL A 65 -4.02 -7.63 -2.62
C VAL A 65 -4.70 -8.98 -2.79
N ALA A 66 -5.02 -9.63 -1.68
CA ALA A 66 -5.85 -10.84 -1.65
C ALA A 66 -6.81 -10.83 -0.46
N ARG A 67 -7.79 -11.74 -0.47
CA ARG A 67 -8.81 -11.85 0.59
C ARG A 67 -8.17 -12.21 1.93
N ALA A 68 -8.76 -11.73 3.01
CA ALA A 68 -8.31 -12.06 4.36
C ALA A 68 -8.45 -13.56 4.66
N THR A 69 -7.38 -14.14 5.21
CA THR A 69 -7.38 -15.52 5.72
C THR A 69 -7.10 -15.58 7.22
N PHE A 70 -6.56 -14.50 7.82
CA PHE A 70 -6.17 -14.43 9.23
C PHE A 70 -5.27 -15.59 9.68
N SER A 71 -4.49 -16.17 8.75
CA SER A 71 -3.60 -17.29 9.02
C SER A 71 -2.44 -17.31 8.02
N GLU A 72 -1.21 -17.32 8.51
CA GLU A 72 0.00 -17.44 7.68
C GLU A 72 0.13 -18.83 7.03
N ALA A 73 -0.49 -19.86 7.62
CA ALA A 73 -0.54 -21.20 7.03
C ALA A 73 -1.47 -21.26 5.80
N VAL A 74 -2.38 -20.29 5.66
CA VAL A 74 -3.32 -20.17 4.54
C VAL A 74 -3.01 -18.86 3.82
N PHE A 75 -1.84 -18.80 3.19
CA PHE A 75 -1.41 -17.64 2.43
C PHE A 75 -2.01 -17.65 1.00
N PRO A 76 -2.18 -16.48 0.36
CA PRO A 76 -2.74 -16.39 -0.99
C PRO A 76 -1.83 -17.08 -2.02
N THR A 77 -2.43 -17.77 -2.99
CA THR A 77 -1.71 -18.21 -4.20
C THR A 77 -1.78 -17.14 -5.28
N SER A 78 -1.02 -17.28 -6.37
CA SER A 78 -1.06 -16.33 -7.49
C SER A 78 -2.47 -16.15 -8.08
N ASN A 79 -3.34 -17.17 -7.98
CA ASN A 79 -4.74 -17.10 -8.43
C ASN A 79 -5.65 -16.28 -7.49
N ASP A 80 -5.25 -16.09 -6.23
CA ASP A 80 -6.00 -15.33 -5.23
C ASP A 80 -5.65 -13.83 -5.26
N ILE A 81 -4.55 -13.48 -5.92
CA ILE A 81 -3.96 -12.15 -5.91
C ILE A 81 -4.57 -11.30 -7.04
N SER A 82 -5.04 -10.11 -6.66
CA SER A 82 -5.48 -9.07 -7.58
C SER A 82 -4.58 -7.85 -7.46
N VAL A 83 -4.23 -7.26 -8.59
CA VAL A 83 -3.39 -6.05 -8.65
C VAL A 83 -4.24 -4.84 -8.97
N PHE A 84 -4.06 -3.76 -8.21
CA PHE A 84 -4.72 -2.49 -8.45
C PHE A 84 -3.71 -1.42 -8.84
N ARG A 85 -4.03 -0.70 -9.91
CA ARG A 85 -3.41 0.59 -10.25
C ARG A 85 -4.18 1.70 -9.54
N VAL A 86 -3.53 2.39 -8.62
CA VAL A 86 -4.13 3.44 -7.81
C VAL A 86 -3.74 4.82 -8.35
N PRO A 87 -4.71 5.68 -8.70
CA PRO A 87 -4.44 7.07 -9.04
C PRO A 87 -3.75 7.80 -7.88
N GLY A 88 -2.82 8.71 -8.16
CA GLY A 88 -2.09 9.40 -7.10
C GLY A 88 -2.93 10.43 -6.32
N ASN A 89 -4.14 10.74 -6.77
CA ASN A 89 -5.14 11.54 -6.07
C ASN A 89 -6.20 10.70 -5.34
N ALA A 90 -5.95 9.39 -5.15
CA ALA A 90 -6.84 8.49 -4.45
C ALA A 90 -6.15 7.89 -3.22
N LEU A 91 -6.93 7.71 -2.16
CA LEU A 91 -6.55 6.90 -1.00
C LEU A 91 -7.22 5.54 -1.12
N ILE A 92 -6.61 4.54 -0.52
CA ILE A 92 -7.22 3.22 -0.37
C ILE A 92 -7.39 2.90 1.10
N ASN A 93 -8.39 2.09 1.42
CA ASN A 93 -8.48 1.45 2.73
C ASN A 93 -8.45 -0.08 2.58
N LEU A 94 -7.47 -0.69 3.25
CA LEU A 94 -7.33 -2.12 3.44
C LEU A 94 -8.10 -2.49 4.72
N LYS A 95 -9.02 -3.44 4.60
CA LYS A 95 -9.75 -3.97 5.76
C LYS A 95 -8.84 -4.89 6.57
N LYS A 96 -9.18 -5.12 7.84
CA LYS A 96 -8.50 -6.13 8.67
C LYS A 96 -8.32 -7.44 7.91
N GLY A 97 -7.13 -8.02 8.04
CA GLY A 97 -6.74 -9.29 7.43
C GLY A 97 -6.44 -9.22 5.92
N THR A 98 -6.65 -8.09 5.23
CA THR A 98 -6.38 -8.00 3.79
C THR A 98 -4.89 -8.20 3.53
N TRP A 99 -4.54 -9.29 2.85
CA TRP A 99 -3.19 -9.52 2.37
C TRP A 99 -2.83 -8.45 1.35
N HIS A 100 -1.63 -7.90 1.46
CA HIS A 100 -1.16 -6.86 0.55
C HIS A 100 0.36 -6.88 0.35
N ALA A 101 0.79 -6.50 -0.86
CA ALA A 101 2.17 -6.15 -1.18
C ALA A 101 2.22 -4.81 -1.91
N GLY A 102 3.00 -3.89 -1.36
CA GLY A 102 3.13 -2.51 -1.81
C GLY A 102 3.00 -1.53 -0.66
N PRO A 103 2.96 -0.21 -0.94
CA PRO A 103 2.94 0.41 -2.27
C PRO A 103 4.12 0.06 -3.18
N LEU A 104 3.82 -0.20 -4.45
CA LEU A 104 4.79 -0.41 -5.52
C LEU A 104 4.70 0.73 -6.53
N PHE A 105 5.84 1.22 -7.01
CA PHE A 105 5.86 2.33 -7.97
C PHE A 105 7.10 2.28 -8.87
N LYS A 106 6.93 2.77 -10.09
CA LYS A 106 8.03 2.97 -11.04
C LYS A 106 8.78 4.25 -10.71
N VAL A 107 10.07 4.23 -11.00
CA VAL A 107 10.92 5.42 -11.07
C VAL A 107 10.51 6.22 -12.30
N GLY A 108 10.15 7.49 -12.12
CA GLY A 108 9.90 8.40 -13.24
C GLY A 108 11.23 8.95 -13.76
N LYS A 109 11.40 9.06 -15.08
CA LYS A 109 12.46 9.91 -15.64
C LYS A 109 12.00 11.35 -15.45
N CYS A 110 12.68 12.15 -14.62
CA CYS A 110 12.45 13.59 -14.64
C CYS A 110 12.98 14.15 -15.97
N GLY A 111 12.21 15.03 -16.61
CA GLY A 111 12.62 15.71 -17.83
C GLY A 111 13.94 16.48 -17.62
N PHE A 112 14.67 16.68 -18.72
CA PHE A 112 16.07 17.14 -18.86
C PHE A 112 16.52 18.40 -18.08
N PHE A 113 15.67 19.07 -17.30
CA PHE A 113 15.95 20.37 -16.68
C PHE A 113 16.09 20.38 -15.15
N SER A 114 16.10 19.22 -14.49
CA SER A 114 16.29 19.14 -13.04
C SER A 114 17.23 17.99 -12.71
N ALA A 115 18.52 18.08 -13.03
CA ALA A 115 19.45 16.95 -12.88
C ALA A 115 20.24 16.93 -11.56
N VAL A 116 20.33 18.04 -10.80
CA VAL A 116 21.27 18.11 -9.66
C VAL A 116 20.60 17.91 -8.29
N LEU A 117 19.30 18.18 -8.15
CA LEU A 117 18.53 17.94 -6.91
C LEU A 117 17.61 16.70 -6.96
N THR A 118 17.45 16.08 -8.12
CA THR A 118 16.40 15.07 -8.38
C THR A 118 16.88 13.62 -8.19
N ILE A 119 18.19 13.37 -8.20
CA ILE A 119 18.76 12.01 -8.19
C ILE A 119 18.38 11.21 -6.93
N LEU A 120 18.11 11.89 -5.80
CA LEU A 120 17.59 11.25 -4.57
C LEU A 120 16.05 11.12 -4.53
N GLN A 121 15.34 11.98 -5.26
CA GLN A 121 13.87 11.97 -5.35
C GLN A 121 13.34 10.95 -6.36
N GLU A 122 14.10 10.58 -7.39
CA GLU A 122 13.59 9.68 -8.45
C GLU A 122 13.27 8.26 -7.91
N ASN A 123 14.03 7.81 -6.91
CA ASN A 123 13.88 6.47 -6.35
C ASN A 123 13.04 6.42 -5.07
N THR A 124 12.59 7.54 -4.52
CA THR A 124 11.80 7.56 -3.29
C THR A 124 10.43 8.15 -3.52
N ARG A 125 9.46 7.74 -2.70
CA ARG A 125 8.12 8.33 -2.73
C ARG A 125 7.50 8.34 -1.34
N ASP A 126 6.82 9.44 -1.06
CA ASP A 126 6.13 9.65 0.20
C ASP A 126 4.67 9.20 0.09
N PHE A 127 4.24 8.46 1.10
CA PHE A 127 2.88 7.97 1.29
C PHE A 127 2.34 8.45 2.63
N ILE A 128 1.11 8.95 2.64
CA ILE A 128 0.36 9.11 3.87
C ILE A 128 -0.13 7.74 4.31
N ASN A 129 0.01 7.42 5.59
CA ASN A 129 -0.40 6.12 6.14
C ASN A 129 -1.11 6.30 7.48
N LEU A 130 -2.27 5.67 7.62
CA LEU A 130 -3.12 5.65 8.81
C LEU A 130 -3.43 4.21 9.22
N GLU A 131 -3.01 3.84 10.43
CA GLU A 131 -3.18 2.51 11.03
C GLU A 131 -2.93 2.59 12.55
N LEU A 132 -2.93 1.48 13.29
CA LEU A 132 -2.52 1.47 14.70
C LEU A 132 -1.00 1.63 14.89
N SER A 133 -0.58 2.17 16.04
CA SER A 133 0.81 2.59 16.29
C SER A 133 1.84 1.45 16.35
N ASP A 134 1.42 0.24 16.69
CA ASP A 134 2.26 -0.92 16.92
C ASP A 134 2.04 -2.05 15.89
N THR A 135 1.37 -1.77 14.78
CA THR A 135 0.99 -2.80 13.79
C THR A 135 2.18 -3.57 13.24
N ASN A 136 3.29 -2.90 12.97
CA ASN A 136 4.51 -3.53 12.45
C ASN A 136 5.28 -4.37 13.48
N ILE A 137 4.89 -4.32 14.76
CA ILE A 137 5.55 -5.05 15.85
C ILE A 137 4.66 -6.22 16.32
N ASN A 138 3.37 -5.96 16.54
CA ASN A 138 2.46 -6.90 17.22
C ASN A 138 1.29 -7.39 16.36
N ASP A 139 1.16 -6.90 15.13
CA ASP A 139 0.01 -7.18 14.25
C ASP A 139 0.42 -7.33 12.78
N ARG A 140 1.69 -7.62 12.50
CA ARG A 140 2.17 -7.88 11.14
C ARG A 140 2.36 -9.38 10.99
N HIS A 141 1.56 -9.95 10.10
CA HIS A 141 1.68 -11.33 9.67
C HIS A 141 2.11 -11.36 8.22
N SER A 142 3.00 -12.28 7.86
CA SER A 142 3.60 -12.28 6.51
C SER A 142 3.82 -13.66 5.92
N HIS A 143 3.94 -13.68 4.60
CA HIS A 143 4.34 -14.86 3.84
C HIS A 143 5.34 -14.45 2.76
N LEU A 144 6.48 -15.16 2.74
CA LEU A 144 7.53 -15.01 1.73
C LEU A 144 7.40 -16.12 0.68
N TYR A 145 7.13 -15.72 -0.56
CA TYR A 145 7.05 -16.62 -1.71
C TYR A 145 8.44 -17.06 -2.16
N SER A 146 8.55 -18.30 -2.63
CA SER A 146 9.79 -18.86 -3.18
C SER A 146 10.19 -18.24 -4.54
N VAL A 147 9.25 -17.56 -5.20
CA VAL A 147 9.44 -16.89 -6.50
C VAL A 147 9.09 -15.41 -6.40
N VAL A 148 9.72 -14.59 -7.24
CA VAL A 148 9.38 -13.17 -7.39
C VAL A 148 8.10 -13.06 -8.22
N GLU A 149 7.04 -12.52 -7.62
CA GLU A 149 5.82 -12.17 -8.33
C GLU A 149 5.98 -10.84 -9.06
N THR A 150 5.51 -10.77 -10.30
CA THR A 150 5.54 -9.55 -11.14
C THR A 150 4.12 -9.07 -11.41
N ILE A 151 3.91 -7.76 -11.35
CA ILE A 151 2.60 -7.12 -11.51
C ILE A 151 2.55 -6.15 -12.70
#